data_AF-A0A3A8T703-F1
#
_entry.id   AF-A0A3A8T703-F1
#
_cell.length_a   1.000
_cell.length_b   1.000
_cell.length_c   1.000
_cell.angle_alpha   90.00
_cell.angle_beta   90.00
_cell.angle_gamma   90.00
#
_symmetry.space_group_name_H-M   'P 1'
#
loop_
_entity.id
_entity.type
_entity.pdbx_description
1 polymer ?
#
loop_
_entity_poly.entity_id
_entity_poly.type
_entity_poly.pdbx_seq_one_letter_code
_entity_poly.pdbx_strand_id
1 'polypeptide(L)'
;MKTFLVVNPRSANGQTGKRWVEISAQVGKVLGDFGYGFTSGGMDAARLAQQAIDDGFECIVAVGGDGTLNEVTNGFFRDGQVINPRATLGLLPRGTGGDFRRTFGWDLELTSALERLRTETTEPFDVGRLEFTDNDGKPATRFFANIASFGVSAVVAREVNQGSKALGGNLSFMWGTVKGLIKYQEQQVRLTVDGGEPETVSVTAVAVANGRYFGSGMFVAPDAVTHDGLFDVTIWSNYGLSDFVLKSKGVYNGDHVTWKGTRRLRCRTIHAESLTGDVFLDVDGETPGRLPCTMTLLPGAIRLKV
;
A
#
# COMPACT_ATOMS: atom_id res chain seq x y z
N MET A 1 -15.66 -13.86 17.65
CA MET A 1 -15.15 -13.62 16.29
C MET A 1 -14.19 -14.73 15.90
N LYS A 2 -14.38 -15.42 14.76
CA LYS A 2 -13.40 -16.42 14.27
C LYS A 2 -12.23 -15.73 13.57
N THR A 3 -11.01 -15.99 14.01
CA THR A 3 -9.80 -15.29 13.52
C THR A 3 -8.89 -16.21 12.71
N PHE A 4 -8.41 -15.73 11.56
CA PHE A 4 -7.43 -16.40 10.72
C PHE A 4 -6.18 -15.54 10.51
N LEU A 5 -5.00 -16.10 10.78
CA LEU A 5 -3.72 -15.42 10.62
C LEU A 5 -3.08 -15.83 9.28
N VAL A 6 -2.92 -14.87 8.38
CA VAL A 6 -2.17 -15.04 7.12
C VAL A 6 -0.71 -14.68 7.39
N VAL A 7 0.16 -15.68 7.44
CA VAL A 7 1.52 -15.54 7.97
C VAL A 7 2.54 -15.51 6.85
N ASN A 8 3.28 -14.41 6.74
CA ASN A 8 4.47 -14.36 5.91
C ASN A 8 5.69 -14.84 6.72
N PRO A 9 6.18 -16.09 6.53
CA PRO A 9 7.28 -16.62 7.33
C PRO A 9 8.61 -15.90 7.03
N ARG A 10 8.75 -15.26 5.87
CA ARG A 10 9.95 -14.52 5.45
C ARG A 10 10.01 -13.09 6.00
N SER A 11 8.91 -12.58 6.57
CA SER A 11 8.88 -11.25 7.19
C SER A 11 9.86 -11.14 8.37
N ALA A 12 10.27 -9.91 8.68
CA ALA A 12 11.33 -9.60 9.65
C ALA A 12 12.62 -10.44 9.44
N ASN A 13 13.12 -10.52 8.20
CA ASN A 13 14.30 -11.34 7.84
C ASN A 13 14.16 -12.83 8.24
N GLY A 14 12.97 -13.39 8.08
CA GLY A 14 12.66 -14.77 8.43
C GLY A 14 12.41 -15.04 9.92
N GLN A 15 12.50 -14.02 10.77
CA GLN A 15 12.25 -14.18 12.21
C GLN A 15 10.80 -14.53 12.53
N THR A 16 9.85 -14.18 11.66
CA THR A 16 8.44 -14.53 11.85
C THR A 16 8.22 -16.03 11.77
N GLY A 17 8.76 -16.71 10.76
CA GLY A 17 8.70 -18.16 10.66
C GLY A 17 9.46 -18.86 11.79
N LYS A 18 10.69 -18.42 12.08
CA LYS A 18 11.54 -19.02 13.13
C LYS A 18 10.90 -18.97 14.52
N ARG A 19 10.19 -17.88 14.83
CA ARG A 19 9.55 -17.67 16.14
C ARG A 19 8.05 -17.95 16.12
N TRP A 20 7.52 -18.59 15.07
CA TRP A 20 6.08 -18.77 14.93
C TRP A 20 5.45 -19.51 16.12
N VAL A 21 6.11 -20.54 16.65
CA VAL A 21 5.61 -21.28 17.83
C VAL A 21 5.43 -20.36 19.04
N GLU A 22 6.39 -19.46 19.28
CA GLU A 22 6.31 -18.48 20.38
C GLU A 22 5.19 -17.45 20.12
N ILE A 23 5.12 -16.91 18.90
CA ILE A 23 4.13 -15.90 18.51
C ILE A 23 2.72 -16.48 18.60
N SER A 24 2.48 -17.64 17.99
CA SER A 24 1.19 -18.33 17.98
C SER A 24 0.73 -18.71 19.39
N ALA A 25 1.64 -19.12 20.27
CA ALA A 25 1.31 -19.34 21.68
C ALA A 25 0.85 -18.07 22.40
N GLN A 26 1.49 -16.92 22.13
CA GLN A 26 1.06 -15.63 22.69
C GLN A 26 -0.28 -15.15 22.10
N VAL A 27 -0.47 -15.33 20.79
CA VAL A 27 -1.74 -15.05 20.11
C VAL A 27 -2.86 -15.87 20.74
N GLY A 28 -2.66 -17.18 20.93
CA GLY A 28 -3.66 -18.07 21.50
C GLY A 28 -4.06 -17.74 22.94
N LYS A 29 -3.12 -17.23 23.75
CA LYS A 29 -3.41 -16.73 25.10
C LYS A 29 -4.37 -15.54 25.11
N VAL A 30 -4.37 -14.72 24.06
CA VAL A 30 -5.17 -13.48 24.01
C VAL A 30 -6.45 -13.65 23.20
N LEU A 31 -6.37 -14.32 22.05
CA LEU A 31 -7.49 -14.47 21.09
C LEU A 31 -8.23 -15.81 21.21
N GLY A 32 -7.71 -16.78 21.95
CA GLY A 32 -8.27 -18.13 22.01
C GLY A 32 -7.94 -18.95 20.76
N ASP A 33 -8.89 -19.71 20.26
CA ASP A 33 -8.72 -20.54 19.06
C ASP A 33 -8.66 -19.68 17.78
N PHE A 34 -7.68 -19.95 16.92
CA PHE A 34 -7.51 -19.27 15.63
C PHE A 34 -7.00 -20.23 14.56
N GLY A 35 -7.34 -19.94 13.30
CA GLY A 35 -6.73 -20.58 12.13
C GLY A 35 -5.49 -19.83 11.67
N TYR A 36 -4.59 -20.48 10.93
CA TYR A 36 -3.49 -19.79 10.28
C TYR A 36 -3.02 -20.51 9.02
N GLY A 37 -2.37 -19.77 8.12
CA GLY A 37 -1.73 -20.31 6.92
C GLY A 37 -0.43 -19.58 6.60
N PHE A 38 0.59 -20.30 6.16
CA PHE A 38 1.84 -19.71 5.71
C PHE A 38 1.81 -19.37 4.23
N THR A 39 2.28 -18.17 3.88
CA THR A 39 2.51 -17.81 2.48
C THR A 39 3.76 -18.47 1.93
N SER A 40 3.72 -18.82 0.65
CA SER A 40 4.78 -19.50 -0.09
C SER A 40 5.35 -18.67 -1.26
N GLY A 41 4.62 -17.66 -1.72
CA GLY A 41 4.99 -16.78 -2.83
C GLY A 41 4.12 -15.53 -2.90
N GLY A 42 4.31 -14.73 -3.96
CA GLY A 42 3.51 -13.54 -4.19
C GLY A 42 2.05 -13.89 -4.47
N MET A 43 1.15 -13.06 -3.94
CA MET A 43 -0.32 -13.22 -3.97
C MET A 43 -0.89 -14.44 -3.22
N ASP A 44 -0.05 -15.20 -2.52
CA ASP A 44 -0.52 -16.32 -1.71
C ASP A 44 -1.27 -15.83 -0.46
N ALA A 45 -0.94 -14.64 0.06
CA ALA A 45 -1.69 -14.06 1.18
C ALA A 45 -3.13 -13.69 0.77
N ALA A 46 -3.32 -13.19 -0.46
CA ALA A 46 -4.64 -12.91 -1.01
C ALA A 46 -5.48 -14.18 -1.10
N ARG A 47 -4.90 -15.26 -1.64
CA ARG A 47 -5.56 -16.57 -1.75
C ARG A 47 -5.96 -17.14 -0.39
N LEU A 48 -5.06 -17.08 0.60
CA LEU A 48 -5.34 -17.55 1.97
C LEU A 48 -6.44 -16.73 2.64
N ALA A 49 -6.43 -15.41 2.46
CA ALA A 49 -7.46 -14.53 2.98
C ALA A 49 -8.84 -14.84 2.36
N GLN A 50 -8.92 -15.02 1.04
CA GLN A 50 -10.17 -15.42 0.37
C GLN A 50 -10.71 -16.75 0.92
N GLN A 51 -9.85 -17.77 1.00
CA GLN A 51 -10.24 -19.08 1.53
C GLN A 51 -10.75 -18.97 2.97
N ALA A 52 -10.05 -18.22 3.82
CA ALA A 52 -10.46 -18.04 5.20
C ALA A 52 -11.82 -17.33 5.31
N ILE A 53 -12.09 -16.32 4.47
CA ILE A 53 -13.41 -15.68 4.44
C ILE A 53 -14.50 -16.68 4.00
N ASP A 54 -14.24 -17.50 2.99
CA ASP A 54 -15.19 -18.54 2.55
C ASP A 54 -15.44 -19.60 3.64
N ASP A 55 -14.41 -19.95 4.42
CA ASP A 55 -14.48 -20.90 5.54
C ASP A 55 -15.20 -20.30 6.77
N GLY A 56 -15.66 -19.04 6.68
CA GLY A 56 -16.44 -18.35 7.71
C GLY A 56 -15.60 -17.69 8.80
N PHE A 57 -14.32 -17.42 8.55
CA PHE A 57 -13.53 -16.54 9.42
C PHE A 57 -13.98 -15.08 9.26
N GLU A 58 -14.07 -14.37 10.38
CA GLU A 58 -14.60 -13.00 10.47
C GLU A 58 -13.50 -11.96 10.65
N CYS A 59 -12.31 -12.38 11.10
CA CYS A 59 -11.13 -11.53 11.24
C CYS A 59 -9.95 -12.14 10.52
N ILE A 60 -9.46 -11.46 9.49
CA ILE A 60 -8.30 -11.88 8.71
C ILE A 60 -7.12 -10.98 9.10
N VAL A 61 -6.11 -11.59 9.70
CA VAL A 61 -4.98 -10.89 10.30
C VAL A 61 -3.74 -11.09 9.43
N ALA A 62 -3.21 -10.02 8.86
CA ALA A 62 -1.94 -10.05 8.15
C ALA A 62 -0.77 -10.11 9.15
N VAL A 63 0.05 -11.15 9.12
CA VAL A 63 1.28 -11.28 9.93
C VAL A 63 2.49 -11.06 9.03
N GLY A 64 2.90 -9.79 8.89
CA GLY A 64 3.93 -9.41 7.93
C GLY A 64 4.16 -7.90 7.83
N GLY A 65 4.75 -7.47 6.72
CA GLY A 65 4.92 -6.05 6.40
C GLY A 65 3.80 -5.51 5.50
N ASP A 66 3.99 -4.30 4.98
CA ASP A 66 2.98 -3.61 4.16
C ASP A 66 2.56 -4.43 2.93
N GLY A 67 3.48 -5.12 2.25
CA GLY A 67 3.12 -6.01 1.13
C GLY A 67 2.23 -7.20 1.52
N THR A 68 2.45 -7.80 2.70
CA THR A 68 1.57 -8.87 3.21
C THR A 68 0.18 -8.33 3.51
N LEU A 69 0.09 -7.12 4.06
CA LEU A 69 -1.17 -6.45 4.30
C LEU A 69 -1.90 -6.10 2.99
N ASN A 70 -1.18 -5.63 1.97
CA ASN A 70 -1.74 -5.36 0.65
C ASN A 70 -2.31 -6.64 0.03
N GLU A 71 -1.56 -7.75 0.05
CA GLU A 71 -2.06 -9.03 -0.45
C GLU A 71 -3.31 -9.49 0.31
N VAL A 72 -3.30 -9.42 1.65
CA VAL A 72 -4.47 -9.76 2.46
C VAL A 72 -5.65 -8.85 2.10
N THR A 73 -5.43 -7.55 1.91
CA THR A 73 -6.48 -6.59 1.47
C THR A 73 -7.10 -7.00 0.14
N ASN A 74 -6.28 -7.39 -0.85
CA ASN A 74 -6.78 -7.92 -2.12
C ASN A 74 -7.62 -9.19 -1.92
N GLY A 75 -7.29 -10.00 -0.91
CA GLY A 75 -8.04 -11.20 -0.57
C GLY A 75 -9.44 -10.99 0.02
N PHE A 76 -9.83 -9.75 0.35
CA PHE A 76 -11.22 -9.44 0.71
C PHE A 76 -12.14 -9.34 -0.50
N PHE A 77 -11.57 -9.33 -1.71
CA PHE A 77 -12.29 -9.13 -2.95
C PHE A 77 -12.23 -10.36 -3.85
N ARG A 78 -13.31 -10.63 -4.57
CA ARG A 78 -13.43 -11.62 -5.64
C ARG A 78 -14.27 -11.00 -6.75
N ASP A 79 -13.80 -11.11 -7.99
CA ASP A 79 -14.48 -10.57 -9.17
C ASP A 79 -14.89 -9.09 -9.02
N GLY A 80 -14.02 -8.29 -8.38
CA GLY A 80 -14.26 -6.87 -8.16
C GLY A 80 -15.19 -6.52 -6.99
N GLN A 81 -15.73 -7.52 -6.27
CA GLN A 81 -16.70 -7.35 -5.19
C GLN A 81 -16.15 -7.84 -3.86
N VAL A 82 -16.60 -7.23 -2.77
CA VAL A 82 -16.25 -7.66 -1.41
C VAL A 82 -16.92 -9.01 -1.12
N ILE A 83 -16.15 -10.00 -0.67
CA ILE A 83 -16.66 -11.35 -0.38
C ILE A 83 -17.59 -11.33 0.83
N ASN A 84 -17.18 -10.62 1.90
CA ASN A 84 -17.98 -10.43 3.10
C ASN A 84 -17.74 -9.04 3.70
N PRO A 85 -18.70 -8.10 3.64
CA PRO A 85 -18.52 -6.73 4.14
C PRO A 85 -18.42 -6.64 5.67
N ARG A 86 -18.73 -7.73 6.38
CA ARG A 86 -18.53 -7.81 7.84
C ARG A 86 -17.16 -8.36 8.23
N ALA A 87 -16.41 -8.93 7.30
CA ALA A 87 -15.07 -9.41 7.59
C ALA A 87 -14.15 -8.23 7.93
N THR A 88 -13.25 -8.44 8.88
CA THR A 88 -12.38 -7.42 9.44
C THR A 88 -10.93 -7.71 9.11
N LEU A 89 -10.20 -6.68 8.70
CA LEU A 89 -8.75 -6.71 8.50
C LEU A 89 -8.06 -6.42 9.83
N GLY A 90 -7.06 -7.23 10.18
CA GLY A 90 -6.18 -7.00 11.31
C GLY A 90 -4.71 -7.06 10.89
N LEU A 91 -3.82 -6.57 11.75
CA LEU A 91 -2.38 -6.53 11.48
C LEU A 91 -1.60 -7.06 12.70
N LEU A 92 -0.64 -7.94 12.46
CA LEU A 92 0.48 -8.21 13.36
C LEU A 92 1.75 -7.71 12.67
N PRO A 93 2.22 -6.49 13.00
CA PRO A 93 3.23 -5.82 12.19
C PRO A 93 4.60 -6.48 12.36
N ARG A 94 5.13 -6.99 11.25
CA ARG A 94 6.42 -7.71 11.14
C ARG A 94 7.24 -7.28 9.93
N GLY A 95 7.13 -6.00 9.55
CA GLY A 95 7.83 -5.41 8.41
C GLY A 95 8.77 -4.26 8.81
N THR A 96 9.65 -3.89 7.88
CA THR A 96 10.58 -2.75 8.03
C THR A 96 10.04 -1.43 7.49
N GLY A 97 9.13 -1.47 6.50
CA GLY A 97 8.52 -0.28 5.89
C GLY A 97 7.64 0.45 6.89
N GLY A 98 6.57 -0.20 7.33
CA GLY A 98 5.73 0.24 8.44
C GLY A 98 4.86 1.43 8.10
N ASP A 99 4.52 1.62 6.84
CA ASP A 99 3.76 2.78 6.37
C ASP A 99 2.30 2.70 6.81
N PHE A 100 1.70 1.51 6.72
CA PHE A 100 0.34 1.29 7.21
C PHE A 100 0.26 1.44 8.73
N ARG A 101 1.20 0.81 9.46
CA ARG A 101 1.20 0.90 10.92
C ARG A 101 1.35 2.35 11.41
N ARG A 102 2.12 3.19 10.72
CA ARG A 102 2.23 4.63 11.04
C ARG A 102 0.93 5.37 10.78
N THR A 103 0.25 5.06 9.67
CA THR A 103 -1.04 5.67 9.32
C THR A 103 -2.11 5.38 10.39
N PHE A 104 -2.14 4.15 10.91
CA PHE A 104 -3.19 3.69 11.84
C PHE A 104 -2.75 3.61 13.31
N GLY A 105 -1.55 4.12 13.62
CA GLY A 105 -0.98 4.11 14.97
C GLY A 105 -0.70 2.72 15.55
N TRP A 106 -0.50 1.69 14.72
CA TRP A 106 -0.11 0.36 15.20
C TRP A 106 1.36 0.36 15.63
N ASP A 107 1.61 -0.12 16.85
CA ASP A 107 2.95 -0.31 17.37
C ASP A 107 3.58 -1.60 16.86
N LEU A 108 4.91 -1.71 16.98
CA LEU A 108 5.63 -2.94 16.65
C LEU A 108 5.50 -4.02 17.75
N GLU A 109 5.04 -3.64 18.94
CA GLU A 109 4.88 -4.55 20.06
C GLU A 109 3.71 -5.50 19.84
N LEU A 110 3.99 -6.81 19.96
CA LEU A 110 2.98 -7.84 19.76
C LEU A 110 1.79 -7.68 20.71
N THR A 111 2.03 -7.27 21.96
CA THR A 111 0.98 -7.03 22.95
C THR A 111 0.01 -5.95 22.51
N SER A 112 0.50 -4.80 22.04
CA SER A 112 -0.33 -3.68 21.55
C SER A 112 -1.19 -4.12 20.36
N ALA A 113 -0.61 -4.87 19.42
CA ALA A 113 -1.36 -5.41 18.28
C ALA A 113 -2.44 -6.43 18.73
N LEU A 114 -2.13 -7.29 19.70
CA LEU A 114 -3.08 -8.26 20.24
C LEU A 114 -4.23 -7.61 21.02
N GLU A 115 -3.98 -6.52 21.73
CA GLU A 115 -5.02 -5.75 22.43
C GLU A 115 -6.05 -5.21 21.43
N ARG A 116 -5.61 -4.63 20.31
CA ARG A 116 -6.49 -4.18 19.22
C ARG A 116 -7.25 -5.34 18.59
N LEU A 117 -6.58 -6.46 18.31
CA LEU A 117 -7.21 -7.64 17.71
C LEU A 117 -8.28 -8.27 18.61
N ARG A 118 -8.13 -8.16 19.93
CA ARG A 118 -9.09 -8.71 20.91
C ARG A 118 -10.38 -7.89 21.02
N THR A 119 -10.35 -6.60 20.68
CA THR A 119 -11.55 -5.76 20.77
C THR A 119 -12.61 -6.21 19.76
N GLU A 120 -13.87 -5.83 19.96
CA GLU A 120 -14.89 -5.92 18.90
C GLU A 120 -14.95 -4.61 18.07
N THR A 121 -14.18 -3.60 18.50
CA THR A 121 -14.12 -2.29 17.85
C THR A 121 -13.48 -2.40 16.48
N THR A 122 -14.18 -1.82 15.51
CA THR A 122 -13.76 -1.78 14.10
C THR A 122 -14.18 -0.47 13.48
N GLU A 123 -13.37 0.03 12.56
CA GLU A 123 -13.65 1.22 11.77
C GLU A 123 -13.90 0.85 10.31
N PRO A 124 -14.72 1.60 9.56
CA PRO A 124 -14.74 1.51 8.11
C PRO A 124 -13.34 1.77 7.57
N PHE A 125 -12.97 1.07 6.49
CA PHE A 125 -11.71 1.29 5.80
C PHE A 125 -11.96 1.34 4.30
N ASP A 126 -11.61 2.48 3.73
CA ASP A 126 -11.67 2.72 2.30
C ASP A 126 -10.57 1.92 1.60
N VAL A 127 -10.86 1.43 0.40
CA VAL A 127 -9.90 0.67 -0.41
C VAL A 127 -9.87 1.25 -1.81
N GLY A 128 -8.67 1.42 -2.37
CA GLY A 128 -8.53 1.83 -3.76
C GLY A 128 -8.66 0.63 -4.70
N ARG A 129 -9.56 0.73 -5.69
CA ARG A 129 -9.62 -0.17 -6.84
C ARG A 129 -8.82 0.42 -7.99
N LEU A 130 -7.90 -0.35 -8.54
CA LEU A 130 -7.04 0.00 -9.66
C LEU A 130 -7.39 -0.88 -10.85
N GLU A 131 -7.80 -0.27 -11.95
CA GLU A 131 -7.97 -0.90 -13.27
C GLU A 131 -6.85 -0.39 -14.18
N PHE A 132 -6.06 -1.28 -14.78
CA PHE A 132 -4.81 -0.89 -15.45
C PHE A 132 -4.38 -1.92 -16.51
N THR A 133 -3.32 -1.60 -17.25
CA THR A 133 -2.66 -2.53 -18.17
C THR A 133 -1.50 -3.24 -17.48
N ASP A 134 -1.54 -4.56 -17.38
CA ASP A 134 -0.48 -5.35 -16.75
C ASP A 134 0.82 -5.38 -17.59
N ASN A 135 1.84 -6.06 -17.05
CA ASN A 135 3.13 -6.17 -17.71
C ASN A 135 3.07 -6.96 -19.04
N ASP A 136 2.06 -7.81 -19.23
CA ASP A 136 1.82 -8.57 -20.47
C ASP A 136 0.91 -7.82 -21.47
N GLY A 137 0.48 -6.60 -21.12
CA GLY A 137 -0.38 -5.77 -21.97
C GLY A 137 -1.87 -6.09 -21.88
N LYS A 138 -2.32 -6.82 -20.85
CA LYS A 138 -3.71 -7.20 -20.64
C LYS A 138 -4.40 -6.29 -19.62
N PRO A 139 -5.72 -6.06 -19.75
CA PRO A 139 -6.50 -5.42 -18.70
C PRO A 139 -6.44 -6.24 -17.40
N ALA A 140 -6.16 -5.58 -16.29
CA ALA A 140 -6.09 -6.18 -14.97
C ALA A 140 -6.73 -5.27 -13.93
N THR A 141 -7.15 -5.88 -12.81
CA THR A 141 -7.67 -5.18 -11.64
C THR A 141 -6.86 -5.58 -10.40
N ARG A 142 -6.55 -4.59 -9.56
CA ARG A 142 -5.88 -4.75 -8.27
C ARG A 142 -6.55 -3.85 -7.23
N PHE A 143 -6.35 -4.18 -5.96
CA PHE A 143 -6.74 -3.32 -4.85
C PHE A 143 -5.49 -2.83 -4.12
N PHE A 144 -5.59 -1.65 -3.52
CA PHE A 144 -4.53 -1.10 -2.67
C PHE A 144 -5.11 -0.53 -1.38
N ALA A 145 -4.37 -0.74 -0.29
CA ALA A 145 -4.73 -0.28 1.03
C ALA A 145 -4.19 1.12 1.30
N ASN A 146 -3.00 1.43 0.77
CA ASN A 146 -2.27 2.62 1.17
C ASN A 146 -2.14 3.62 0.03
N ILE A 147 -1.26 3.39 -0.95
CA ILE A 147 -0.95 4.36 -2.02
C ILE A 147 -0.70 3.64 -3.34
N ALA A 148 -1.33 4.13 -4.40
CA ALA A 148 -0.94 3.87 -5.77
C ALA A 148 -0.29 5.13 -6.37
N SER A 149 0.75 4.97 -7.17
CA SER A 149 1.49 6.09 -7.75
C SER A 149 2.08 5.76 -9.12
N PHE A 150 2.48 6.80 -9.84
CA PHE A 150 3.20 6.68 -11.10
C PHE A 150 4.14 7.87 -11.31
N GLY A 151 5.02 7.74 -12.31
CA GLY A 151 6.14 8.65 -12.53
C GLY A 151 7.42 8.08 -11.92
N VAL A 152 8.21 8.91 -11.24
CA VAL A 152 9.51 8.48 -10.72
C VAL A 152 9.39 7.39 -9.65
N SER A 153 8.27 7.35 -8.91
CA SER A 153 8.01 6.33 -7.88
C SER A 153 8.10 4.90 -8.44
N ALA A 154 7.50 4.64 -9.60
CA ALA A 154 7.52 3.32 -10.21
C ALA A 154 8.92 2.91 -10.70
N VAL A 155 9.72 3.86 -11.20
CA VAL A 155 11.12 3.59 -11.56
C VAL A 155 11.92 3.24 -10.31
N VAL A 156 11.71 3.98 -9.22
CA VAL A 156 12.36 3.74 -7.93
C VAL A 156 11.96 2.39 -7.34
N ALA A 157 10.67 2.07 -7.27
CA ALA A 157 10.19 0.79 -6.75
C ALA A 157 10.75 -0.40 -7.53
N ARG A 158 10.82 -0.30 -8.86
CA ARG A 158 11.45 -1.33 -9.69
C ARG A 158 12.94 -1.50 -9.37
N GLU A 159 13.70 -0.42 -9.26
CA GLU A 159 15.13 -0.47 -8.92
C GLU A 159 15.36 -1.02 -7.50
N VAL A 160 14.50 -0.68 -6.54
CA VAL A 160 14.55 -1.21 -5.16
C VAL A 160 14.20 -2.70 -5.12
N ASN A 161 13.17 -3.12 -5.86
CA ASN A 161 12.75 -4.53 -5.92
C ASN A 161 13.75 -5.42 -6.66
N GLN A 162 14.48 -4.87 -7.64
CA GLN A 162 15.58 -5.57 -8.32
C GLN A 162 16.92 -5.49 -7.56
N GLY A 163 17.06 -4.52 -6.65
CA GLY A 163 18.28 -4.27 -5.88
C GLY A 163 18.53 -5.28 -4.77
N SER A 164 19.81 -5.43 -4.40
CA SER A 164 20.18 -6.27 -3.25
C SER A 164 19.71 -5.64 -1.93
N LYS A 165 19.03 -6.43 -1.09
CA LYS A 165 18.65 -6.05 0.29
C LYS A 165 19.82 -6.18 1.29
N ALA A 166 21.03 -6.48 0.82
CA ALA A 166 22.20 -6.78 1.66
C ALA A 166 22.73 -5.58 2.48
N LEU A 167 22.42 -4.34 2.07
CA LEU A 167 22.90 -3.11 2.73
C LEU A 167 21.93 -2.55 3.79
N GLY A 168 20.87 -3.29 4.14
CA GLY A 168 19.79 -2.81 5.00
C GLY A 168 18.73 -2.01 4.24
N GLY A 169 17.46 -2.17 4.64
CA GLY A 169 16.30 -1.71 3.85
C GLY A 169 16.32 -0.22 3.48
N ASN A 170 16.69 0.66 4.42
CA ASN A 170 16.69 2.11 4.19
C ASN A 170 17.81 2.57 3.24
N LEU A 171 18.99 1.93 3.27
CA LEU A 171 20.10 2.29 2.39
C LEU A 171 19.86 1.78 0.97
N SER A 172 19.38 0.54 0.81
CA SER A 172 18.98 0.00 -0.51
C SER A 172 17.86 0.84 -1.14
N PHE A 173 16.90 1.33 -0.35
CA PHE A 173 15.87 2.26 -0.81
C PHE A 173 16.48 3.58 -1.29
N MET A 174 17.32 4.22 -0.47
CA MET A 174 17.97 5.49 -0.83
C MET A 174 18.80 5.38 -2.14
N TRP A 175 19.55 4.29 -2.32
CA TRP A 175 20.29 4.03 -3.55
C TRP A 175 19.38 3.79 -4.76
N GLY A 176 18.28 3.06 -4.59
CA GLY A 176 17.27 2.86 -5.64
C GLY A 176 16.59 4.18 -6.02
N THR A 177 16.27 5.02 -5.03
CA THR A 177 15.70 6.36 -5.22
C THR A 177 16.63 7.25 -6.04
N VAL A 178 17.92 7.32 -5.69
CA VAL A 178 18.91 8.11 -6.42
C VAL A 178 19.07 7.62 -7.86
N LYS A 179 19.16 6.30 -8.09
CA LYS A 179 19.26 5.73 -9.44
C LYS A 179 18.03 6.00 -10.28
N GLY A 180 16.83 5.84 -9.71
CA GLY A 180 15.57 6.11 -10.40
C GLY A 180 15.46 7.58 -10.79
N LEU A 181 15.81 8.48 -9.88
CA LEU A 181 15.80 9.93 -10.13
C LEU A 181 16.80 10.39 -11.19
N ILE A 182 17.98 9.77 -11.29
CA ILE A 182 18.96 10.10 -12.35
C ILE A 182 18.43 9.72 -13.74
N LYS A 183 17.72 8.60 -13.85
CA LYS A 183 17.22 8.09 -15.13
C LYS A 183 15.87 8.68 -15.53
N TYR A 184 15.16 9.30 -14.59
CA TYR A 184 13.79 9.71 -14.81
C TYR A 184 13.71 11.01 -15.61
N GLN A 185 12.88 10.98 -16.65
CA GLN A 185 12.44 12.16 -17.38
C GLN A 185 10.98 12.42 -17.05
N GLU A 186 10.59 13.70 -16.99
CA GLU A 186 9.20 14.06 -16.79
C GLU A 186 8.29 13.42 -17.83
N GLN A 187 7.13 12.95 -17.36
CA GLN A 187 6.15 12.31 -18.19
C GLN A 187 4.99 13.27 -18.43
N GLN A 188 4.55 13.37 -19.69
CA GLN A 188 3.29 14.04 -20.00
C GLN A 188 2.17 13.04 -19.78
N VAL A 189 1.25 13.38 -18.89
CA VAL A 189 0.07 12.55 -18.61
C VAL A 189 -1.18 13.37 -18.81
N ARG A 190 -2.22 12.71 -19.31
CA ARG A 190 -3.58 13.25 -19.30
C ARG A 190 -4.29 12.72 -18.07
N LEU A 191 -4.71 13.62 -17.19
CA LEU A 191 -5.46 13.30 -15.98
C LEU A 191 -6.92 13.70 -16.13
N THR A 192 -7.81 12.83 -15.70
CA THR A 192 -9.24 13.12 -15.57
C THR A 192 -9.66 12.81 -14.14
N VAL A 193 -10.14 13.82 -13.43
CA VAL A 193 -10.49 13.71 -12.01
C VAL A 193 -12.01 13.82 -11.86
N ASP A 194 -12.63 12.86 -11.18
CA ASP A 194 -14.06 12.78 -10.93
C ASP A 194 -14.94 13.00 -12.18
N GLY A 195 -14.47 12.54 -13.34
CA GLY A 195 -15.17 12.67 -14.63
C GLY A 195 -15.20 14.09 -15.20
N GLY A 196 -14.40 15.02 -14.66
CA GLY A 196 -14.25 16.37 -15.18
C GLY A 196 -13.49 16.45 -16.50
N GLU A 197 -13.16 17.67 -16.93
CA GLU A 197 -12.40 17.87 -18.17
C GLU A 197 -10.97 17.32 -18.06
N PRO A 198 -10.48 16.58 -19.06
CA PRO A 198 -9.11 16.08 -19.06
C PRO A 198 -8.09 17.22 -19.10
N GLU A 199 -7.09 17.16 -18.22
CA GLU A 199 -5.95 18.09 -18.22
C GLU A 199 -4.66 17.38 -18.60
N THR A 200 -3.84 18.01 -19.44
CA THR A 200 -2.49 17.54 -19.73
C THR A 200 -1.50 18.19 -18.77
N VAL A 201 -0.73 17.38 -18.06
CA VAL A 201 0.26 17.84 -17.08
C VAL A 201 1.60 17.11 -17.23
N SER A 202 2.69 17.85 -17.06
CA SER A 202 4.03 17.27 -16.84
C SER A 202 4.13 16.82 -15.40
N VAL A 203 4.45 15.55 -15.16
CA VAL A 203 4.59 15.02 -13.80
C VAL A 203 5.95 14.40 -13.57
N THR A 204 6.52 14.74 -12.42
CA THR A 204 7.59 13.99 -11.78
C THR A 204 7.02 12.77 -11.06
N ALA A 205 5.94 12.95 -10.30
CA ALA A 205 5.21 11.86 -9.68
C ALA A 205 3.75 12.25 -9.45
N VAL A 206 2.88 11.25 -9.46
CA VAL A 206 1.51 11.37 -8.93
C VAL A 206 1.34 10.28 -7.89
N ALA A 207 0.98 10.64 -6.67
CA ALA A 207 0.62 9.72 -5.60
C ALA A 207 -0.87 9.88 -5.29
N VAL A 208 -1.63 8.80 -5.44
CA VAL A 208 -3.06 8.69 -5.14
C VAL A 208 -3.19 7.90 -3.84
N ALA A 209 -3.51 8.60 -2.77
CA ALA A 209 -3.32 8.10 -1.43
C ALA A 209 -4.63 7.89 -0.68
N ASN A 210 -4.75 6.72 -0.06
CA ASN A 210 -5.71 6.43 1.00
C ASN A 210 -5.06 6.60 2.37
N GLY A 211 -3.84 6.10 2.54
CA GLY A 211 -3.02 6.29 3.75
C GLY A 211 -1.98 7.40 3.60
N ARG A 212 -1.31 7.76 4.70
CA ARG A 212 -0.49 8.98 4.74
C ARG A 212 0.98 8.78 4.37
N TYR A 213 1.49 7.59 4.62
CA TYR A 213 2.92 7.27 4.52
C TYR A 213 3.20 6.36 3.34
N PHE A 214 4.33 6.54 2.69
CA PHE A 214 4.76 5.73 1.55
C PHE A 214 6.26 5.46 1.58
N GLY A 215 6.70 4.36 0.96
CA GLY A 215 8.11 4.11 0.69
C GLY A 215 9.04 4.28 1.90
N SER A 216 8.72 3.61 3.02
CA SER A 216 9.53 3.64 4.26
C SER A 216 9.43 4.95 5.06
N GLY A 217 8.23 5.52 5.14
CA GLY A 217 7.91 6.62 6.06
C GLY A 217 7.91 8.01 5.43
N MET A 218 7.97 8.12 4.10
CA MET A 218 7.72 9.40 3.43
C MET A 218 6.28 9.81 3.70
N PHE A 219 6.04 11.00 4.24
CA PHE A 219 4.74 11.45 4.69
C PHE A 219 3.96 12.11 3.54
N VAL A 220 3.79 11.39 2.42
CA VAL A 220 3.42 11.93 1.10
C VAL A 220 2.04 12.59 1.05
N ALA A 221 1.10 12.12 1.89
CA ALA A 221 -0.26 12.67 1.99
C ALA A 221 -0.63 12.95 3.46
N PRO A 222 -0.16 14.07 4.04
CA PRO A 222 -0.34 14.36 5.47
C PRO A 222 -1.79 14.40 5.94
N ASP A 223 -2.69 14.83 5.05
CA ASP A 223 -4.11 15.06 5.33
C ASP A 223 -4.99 13.84 5.03
N ALA A 224 -4.40 12.73 4.56
CA ALA A 224 -5.18 11.55 4.17
C ALA A 224 -5.95 10.95 5.35
N VAL A 225 -7.21 10.62 5.09
CA VAL A 225 -8.14 9.97 6.01
C VAL A 225 -8.68 8.72 5.34
N THR A 226 -8.52 7.58 5.99
CA THR A 226 -8.70 6.26 5.38
C THR A 226 -10.15 5.75 5.40
N HIS A 227 -11.11 6.64 5.71
CA HIS A 227 -12.52 6.31 5.90
C HIS A 227 -13.46 7.48 5.59
N ASP A 228 -12.99 8.50 4.86
CA ASP A 228 -13.81 9.68 4.52
C ASP A 228 -14.33 9.67 3.08
N GLY A 229 -14.06 8.59 2.34
CA GLY A 229 -14.56 8.40 1.00
C GLY A 229 -13.86 9.26 -0.04
N LEU A 230 -12.64 9.74 0.21
CA LEU A 230 -11.80 10.47 -0.75
C LEU A 230 -10.35 9.95 -0.78
N PHE A 231 -9.74 9.95 -1.98
CA PHE A 231 -8.29 9.92 -2.10
C PHE A 231 -7.72 11.31 -1.86
N ASP A 232 -6.54 11.37 -1.26
CA ASP A 232 -5.66 12.53 -1.26
C ASP A 232 -4.60 12.35 -2.35
N VAL A 233 -4.60 13.25 -3.34
CA VAL A 233 -3.71 13.17 -4.49
C VAL A 233 -2.64 14.24 -4.40
N THR A 234 -1.38 13.82 -4.42
CA THR A 234 -0.20 14.70 -4.50
C THR A 234 0.42 14.57 -5.89
N ILE A 235 0.52 15.69 -6.60
CA ILE A 235 1.13 15.80 -7.92
C ILE A 235 2.39 16.64 -7.80
N TRP A 236 3.51 16.07 -8.18
CA TRP A 236 4.80 16.74 -8.25
C TRP A 236 5.16 17.00 -9.71
N SER A 237 5.56 18.24 -10.00
CA SER A 237 6.02 18.69 -11.32
C SER A 237 7.30 19.51 -11.18
N ASN A 238 8.20 19.38 -12.14
CA ASN A 238 9.50 20.03 -12.24
C ASN A 238 10.47 19.72 -11.09
N TYR A 239 10.41 18.51 -10.55
CA TYR A 239 11.35 18.06 -9.52
C TYR A 239 12.53 17.30 -10.11
N GLY A 240 13.74 17.69 -9.73
CA GLY A 240 14.97 16.99 -10.08
C GLY A 240 15.60 16.27 -8.88
N LEU A 241 16.67 15.53 -9.13
CA LEU A 241 17.44 14.83 -8.10
C LEU A 241 17.86 15.76 -6.94
N SER A 242 18.24 17.00 -7.24
CA SER A 242 18.65 17.98 -6.22
C SER A 242 17.52 18.30 -5.25
N ASP A 243 16.27 18.38 -5.71
CA ASP A 243 15.14 18.64 -4.83
C ASP A 243 14.91 17.49 -3.87
N PHE A 244 14.93 16.25 -4.36
CA PHE A 244 14.74 15.07 -3.50
C PHE A 244 15.89 14.88 -2.52
N VAL A 245 17.13 15.21 -2.89
CA VAL A 245 18.29 15.12 -1.97
C VAL A 245 18.26 16.24 -0.93
N LEU A 246 18.22 17.50 -1.38
CA LEU A 246 18.33 18.68 -0.50
C LEU A 246 17.10 18.87 0.37
N LYS A 247 15.93 18.52 -0.15
CA LYS A 247 14.65 18.73 0.52
C LYS A 247 14.06 17.43 1.06
N SER A 248 14.78 16.30 1.02
CA SER A 248 14.37 14.99 1.54
C SER A 248 13.64 15.07 2.89
N LYS A 249 14.18 15.82 3.86
CA LYS A 249 13.55 16.05 5.18
C LYS A 249 12.10 16.51 5.08
N GLY A 250 11.80 17.40 4.13
CA GLY A 250 10.46 17.92 3.90
C GLY A 250 9.46 16.88 3.39
N VAL A 251 9.93 15.81 2.73
CA VAL A 251 9.07 14.68 2.35
C VAL A 251 8.72 13.82 3.56
N TYR A 252 9.65 13.66 4.51
CA TYR A 252 9.45 12.82 5.69
C TYR A 252 8.68 13.53 6.82
N ASN A 253 8.64 14.86 6.85
CA ASN A 253 7.85 15.63 7.81
C ASN A 253 6.56 16.23 7.21
N GLY A 254 6.34 16.08 5.89
CA GLY A 254 5.13 16.53 5.19
C GLY A 254 5.20 17.94 4.61
N ASP A 255 6.28 18.70 4.80
CA ASP A 255 6.43 20.07 4.29
C ASP A 255 6.43 20.16 2.75
N HIS A 256 6.67 19.04 2.04
CA HIS A 256 6.66 18.99 0.57
C HIS A 256 5.35 19.46 -0.06
N VAL A 257 4.26 19.41 0.71
CA VAL A 257 2.94 19.91 0.28
C VAL A 257 2.92 21.41 0.00
N THR A 258 3.89 22.16 0.55
CA THR A 258 4.02 23.62 0.39
C THR A 258 4.98 24.02 -0.73
N TRP A 259 5.71 23.07 -1.30
CA TRP A 259 6.75 23.37 -2.27
C TRP A 259 6.18 23.81 -3.62
N LYS A 260 6.88 24.74 -4.26
CA LYS A 260 6.57 25.13 -5.65
C LYS A 260 6.72 23.91 -6.55
N GLY A 261 5.69 23.62 -7.33
CA GLY A 261 5.62 22.42 -8.18
C GLY A 261 4.81 21.28 -7.55
N THR A 262 4.36 21.41 -6.30
CA THR A 262 3.40 20.49 -5.69
C THR A 262 1.99 21.01 -5.86
N ARG A 263 1.11 20.19 -6.44
CA ARG A 263 -0.35 20.38 -6.45
C ARG A 263 -0.99 19.28 -5.62
N ARG A 264 -2.04 19.65 -4.87
CA ARG A 264 -2.86 18.71 -4.10
C ARG A 264 -4.32 18.83 -4.50
N LEU A 265 -5.00 17.71 -4.53
CA LEU A 265 -6.46 17.64 -4.73
C LEU A 265 -7.02 16.42 -4.01
N ARG A 266 -8.34 16.40 -3.82
CA ARG A 266 -9.06 15.24 -3.29
C ARG A 266 -10.08 14.78 -4.32
N CYS A 267 -10.25 13.47 -4.50
CA CYS A 267 -11.17 12.92 -5.49
C CYS A 267 -11.63 11.51 -5.14
N ARG A 268 -12.70 11.04 -5.79
CA ARG A 268 -13.14 9.64 -5.70
C ARG A 268 -12.59 8.78 -6.83
N THR A 269 -12.42 9.38 -8.00
CA THR A 269 -11.90 8.69 -9.18
C THR A 269 -10.85 9.55 -9.88
N ILE A 270 -9.75 8.93 -10.27
CA ILE A 270 -8.73 9.53 -11.12
C ILE A 270 -8.37 8.55 -12.24
N HIS A 271 -8.45 9.04 -13.46
CA HIS A 271 -8.00 8.34 -14.65
C HIS A 271 -6.74 9.01 -15.19
N ALA A 272 -5.76 8.20 -15.58
CA ALA A 272 -4.48 8.67 -16.07
C ALA A 272 -4.08 7.94 -17.35
N GLU A 273 -3.71 8.69 -18.38
CA GLU A 273 -3.17 8.19 -19.65
C GLU A 273 -1.79 8.77 -19.86
N SER A 274 -0.86 7.96 -20.37
CA SER A 274 0.46 8.47 -20.77
C SER A 274 0.42 9.04 -22.19
N LEU A 275 1.10 10.18 -22.38
CA LEU A 275 1.32 10.80 -23.69
C LEU A 275 2.77 10.67 -24.18
N THR A 276 3.68 10.18 -23.34
CA THR A 276 5.14 10.13 -23.60
C THR A 276 5.74 8.72 -23.60
N GLY A 277 4.91 7.66 -23.58
CA GLY A 277 5.34 6.27 -23.66
C GLY A 277 4.87 5.40 -22.49
N ASP A 278 5.63 4.38 -22.12
CA ASP A 278 5.29 3.50 -21.00
C ASP A 278 5.55 4.20 -19.64
N VAL A 279 4.49 4.42 -18.86
CA VAL A 279 4.57 4.94 -17.49
C VAL A 279 4.13 3.85 -16.53
N PHE A 280 5.07 3.29 -15.78
CA PHE A 280 4.80 2.20 -14.84
C PHE A 280 4.06 2.70 -13.59
N LEU A 281 3.32 1.78 -12.99
CA LEU A 281 2.58 1.96 -11.74
C LEU A 281 3.38 1.38 -10.57
N ASP A 282 3.24 2.01 -9.41
CA ASP A 282 3.68 1.51 -8.12
C ASP A 282 2.47 1.44 -7.20
N VAL A 283 2.18 0.26 -6.66
CA VAL A 283 0.97 -0.04 -5.91
C VAL A 283 1.38 -0.72 -4.62
N ASP A 284 1.34 0.01 -3.51
CA ASP A 284 1.81 -0.45 -2.19
C ASP A 284 3.21 -1.11 -2.21
N GLY A 285 4.10 -0.66 -3.10
CA GLY A 285 5.47 -1.15 -3.25
C GLY A 285 5.68 -2.25 -4.31
N GLU A 286 4.63 -2.64 -5.03
CA GLU A 286 4.70 -3.55 -6.18
C GLU A 286 4.57 -2.79 -7.50
N THR A 287 5.11 -3.34 -8.59
CA THR A 287 5.04 -2.75 -9.95
C THR A 287 4.20 -3.65 -10.87
N PRO A 288 2.86 -3.68 -10.73
CA PRO A 288 2.03 -4.66 -11.40
C PRO A 288 1.83 -4.39 -12.90
N GLY A 289 2.01 -3.14 -13.34
CA GLY A 289 1.78 -2.74 -14.72
C GLY A 289 2.03 -1.26 -14.97
N ARG A 290 1.25 -0.67 -15.88
CA ARG A 290 1.48 0.67 -16.43
C ARG A 290 0.17 1.40 -16.77
N LEU A 291 0.29 2.69 -17.06
CA LEU A 291 -0.78 3.50 -17.66
C LEU A 291 -1.21 2.92 -19.04
N PRO A 292 -2.48 3.09 -19.46
CA PRO A 292 -3.54 3.83 -18.78
C PRO A 292 -4.06 3.11 -17.54
N CYS A 293 -4.54 3.88 -16.57
CA CYS A 293 -5.22 3.33 -15.41
C CYS A 293 -6.37 4.19 -14.92
N THR A 294 -7.32 3.55 -14.25
CA THR A 294 -8.37 4.20 -13.46
C THR A 294 -8.24 3.75 -12.02
N MET A 295 -8.15 4.70 -11.10
CA MET A 295 -8.18 4.46 -9.67
C MET A 295 -9.50 4.99 -9.13
N THR A 296 -10.28 4.13 -8.48
CA THR A 296 -11.58 4.44 -7.88
C THR A 296 -11.56 4.06 -6.42
N LEU A 297 -11.92 5.00 -5.55
CA LEU A 297 -12.06 4.73 -4.13
C LEU A 297 -13.35 3.97 -3.86
N LEU A 298 -13.27 2.95 -3.03
CA LEU A 298 -14.40 2.19 -2.52
C LEU A 298 -14.60 2.56 -1.03
N PRO A 299 -15.54 3.46 -0.70
CA PRO A 299 -15.73 3.93 0.67
C PRO A 299 -16.20 2.80 1.59
N GLY A 300 -15.54 2.63 2.74
CA GLY A 300 -15.87 1.63 3.76
C GLY A 300 -15.95 0.20 3.22
N ALA A 301 -15.19 -0.12 2.17
CA ALA A 301 -15.28 -1.40 1.47
C ALA A 301 -15.00 -2.59 2.39
N ILE A 302 -14.09 -2.42 3.34
CA ILE A 302 -13.81 -3.40 4.38
C ILE A 302 -13.82 -2.73 5.76
N ARG A 303 -13.65 -3.53 6.81
CA ARG A 303 -13.52 -3.05 8.19
C ARG A 303 -12.11 -3.27 8.71
N LEU A 304 -11.58 -2.36 9.51
CA LEU A 304 -10.26 -2.48 10.13
C LEU A 304 -10.40 -2.64 11.65
N LYS A 305 -9.58 -3.51 12.24
CA LYS A 305 -9.38 -3.62 13.70
C LYS A 305 -8.66 -2.37 14.22
N VAL A 306 -9.18 -1.76 15.29
CA VAL A 306 -8.59 -0.57 15.92
C VAL A 306 -8.34 -0.76 17.42
#